data_AF-A0A852IHI2-F1
#
_entry.id   AF-A0A852IHI2-F1
#
_cell.length_a   1.000
_cell.length_b   1.000
_cell.length_c   1.000
_cell.angle_alpha   90.00
_cell.angle_beta   90.00
_cell.angle_gamma   90.00
#
_symmetry.space_group_name_H-M   'P 1'
#
loop_
_entity.id
_entity.type
_entity.pdbx_description
1 polymer ?
#
loop_
_entity_poly.entity_id
_entity_poly.type
_entity_poly.pdbx_seq_one_letter_code
_entity_poly.pdbx_strand_id
1 'polypeptide(L)' 'PAAAGQLLVIPMEGSHWLSMKEVLARLSKRGHEIVVIAPGSKMLIDFLSIYELKMYPVLLRKRELQQLI' A
#
# COMPACT_ATOMS: atom_id res chain seq x y z
N PRO A 1 19.64 -20.03 5.07
CA PRO A 1 19.10 -18.67 4.85
C PRO A 1 17.67 -18.76 4.33
N ALA A 2 16.71 -18.06 4.95
CA ALA A 2 15.37 -17.94 4.36
C ALA A 2 15.47 -16.99 3.16
N ALA A 3 15.00 -17.43 1.98
CA ALA A 3 14.94 -16.58 0.80
C ALA A 3 13.96 -15.42 1.06
N ALA A 4 14.26 -14.23 0.54
CA ALA A 4 13.34 -13.10 0.62
C ALA A 4 12.06 -13.43 -0.16
N GLY A 5 10.91 -13.25 0.50
CA GLY A 5 9.60 -13.62 -0.04
C GLY A 5 8.91 -12.47 -0.78
N GLN A 6 7.80 -12.79 -1.43
CA GLN A 6 6.91 -11.81 -2.05
C GLN A 6 5.84 -11.37 -1.05
N LEU A 7 5.60 -10.06 -0.95
CA LEU A 7 4.60 -9.47 -0.07
C LEU A 7 3.49 -8.78 -0.86
N LEU A 8 2.26 -9.06 -0.46
CA LEU A 8 1.08 -8.30 -0.88
C LEU A 8 0.60 -7.41 0.28
N VAL A 9 0.42 -6.12 0.00
CA VAL A 9 0.03 -5.12 1.00
C VAL A 9 -1.25 -4.43 0.58
N ILE A 10 -2.24 -4.40 1.48
CA ILE A 10 -3.47 -3.62 1.32
C ILE A 10 -3.46 -2.55 2.41
N PRO A 11 -3.14 -1.30 2.06
CA PRO A 11 -2.93 -0.26 3.04
C PRO A 11 -4.26 0.31 3.55
N MET A 12 -4.29 0.66 4.83
CA MET A 12 -5.36 1.49 5.39
C MET A 12 -5.02 2.98 5.26
N GLU A 13 -6.04 3.80 5.14
CA GLU A 13 -5.94 5.26 5.03
C GLU A 13 -5.38 5.92 6.31
N GLY A 14 -4.77 7.10 6.15
CA GLY A 14 -4.35 7.94 7.28
C GLY A 14 -2.99 7.57 7.90
N SER A 15 -2.84 7.80 9.21
CA SER A 15 -1.57 7.67 9.94
C SER A 15 -0.98 6.27 9.88
N HIS A 16 -1.83 5.24 9.72
CA HIS A 16 -1.41 3.85 9.67
C HIS A 16 -0.51 3.58 8.44
N TRP A 17 -0.78 4.27 7.32
CA TRP A 17 0.05 4.16 6.12
C TRP A 17 1.46 4.72 6.32
N LEU A 18 1.60 5.81 7.08
CA LEU A 18 2.93 6.39 7.37
C LEU A 18 3.84 5.39 8.08
N SER A 19 3.32 4.68 9.09
CA SER A 19 4.09 3.62 9.78
C SER A 19 4.39 2.44 8.85
N MET A 20 3.45 2.06 7.98
CA MET A 20 3.66 0.96 7.04
C MET A 20 4.80 1.25 6.07
N LYS A 21 4.94 2.48 5.57
CA LYS A 21 6.02 2.85 4.64
C LYS A 21 7.41 2.50 5.18
N GLU A 22 7.66 2.71 6.47
CA GLU A 22 8.97 2.40 7.07
C GLU A 22 9.23 0.88 7.10
N VAL A 23 8.20 0.08 7.40
CA VAL A 23 8.28 -1.39 7.37
C VAL A 23 8.60 -1.87 5.95
N LEU A 24 7.88 -1.37 4.94
CA LEU A 24 8.10 -1.76 3.54
C LEU A 24 9.51 -1.38 3.06
N ALA A 25 10.02 -0.22 3.46
CA ALA A 25 11.38 0.19 3.12
C ALA A 25 12.43 -0.78 3.70
N ARG A 26 12.25 -1.25 4.93
CA ARG A 26 13.15 -2.23 5.55
C ARG A 26 13.07 -3.61 4.89
N LEU A 27 11.87 -4.04 4.49
CA LEU A 27 11.67 -5.33 3.82
C LEU A 27 12.22 -5.32 2.39
N SER A 28 12.00 -4.24 1.65
CA SER A 28 12.59 -4.02 0.31
C SER A 28 14.12 -4.07 0.37
N LYS A 29 14.76 -3.40 1.34
CA LYS A 29 16.21 -3.49 1.58
C LYS A 29 16.71 -4.91 1.90
N ARG A 30 15.84 -5.78 2.41
CA ARG A 30 16.13 -7.20 2.67
C ARG A 30 15.88 -8.08 1.45
N GLY A 31 15.54 -7.51 0.29
CA GLY A 31 15.31 -8.20 -0.97
C GLY A 31 13.88 -8.70 -1.18
N HIS A 32 12.91 -8.26 -0.36
CA HIS A 32 11.51 -8.65 -0.58
C HIS A 32 10.95 -7.88 -1.77
N GLU A 33 10.26 -8.61 -2.64
CA GLU A 33 9.41 -8.01 -3.67
C GLU A 33 8.07 -7.64 -3.03
N ILE A 34 7.61 -6.41 -3.27
CA ILE A 34 6.43 -5.87 -2.59
C ILE A 34 5.46 -5.35 -3.64
N VAL A 35 4.20 -5.77 -3.52
CA VAL A 35 3.07 -5.26 -4.30
C VAL A 35 2.08 -4.61 -3.35
N VAL A 36 1.77 -3.34 -3.58
CA VAL A 36 0.74 -2.59 -2.86
C VAL A 36 -0.51 -2.52 -3.73
N ILE A 37 -1.66 -2.92 -3.20
CA ILE A 37 -2.96 -2.78 -3.86
C ILE A 37 -3.75 -1.67 -3.20
N ALA A 38 -4.20 -0.68 -3.98
CA ALA A 38 -4.93 0.46 -3.46
C ALA A 38 -6.17 0.81 -4.30
N PRO A 39 -7.22 1.36 -3.68
CA PRO A 39 -8.37 1.86 -4.44
C PRO A 39 -7.95 3.07 -5.29
N GLY A 40 -8.46 3.18 -6.52
CA GLY A 40 -8.19 4.33 -7.41
C GLY A 40 -8.67 5.67 -6.86
N SER A 41 -9.43 5.68 -5.76
CA SER A 41 -9.88 6.88 -5.06
C SER A 41 -8.74 7.51 -4.25
N LYS A 42 -7.85 8.27 -4.91
CA LYS A 42 -6.83 9.17 -4.31
C LYS A 42 -6.41 8.85 -2.87
N MET A 43 -5.79 7.69 -2.69
CA MET A 43 -5.00 7.41 -1.49
C MET A 43 -3.66 8.14 -1.65
N LEU A 44 -3.18 8.85 -0.63
CA LEU A 44 -1.85 9.47 -0.62
C LEU A 44 -0.79 8.37 -0.47
N ILE A 45 -0.70 7.53 -1.48
CA ILE A 45 0.34 6.53 -1.64
C ILE A 45 1.39 7.16 -2.53
N ASP A 46 2.54 7.43 -1.93
CA ASP A 46 3.70 7.91 -2.65
C ASP A 46 4.12 6.85 -3.67
N PHE A 47 4.47 7.24 -4.89
CA PHE A 47 5.10 6.32 -5.83
C PHE A 47 6.56 6.13 -5.41
N LEU A 48 6.81 5.18 -4.51
CA LEU A 48 8.16 4.85 -4.07
C LEU A 48 8.69 3.70 -4.92
N SER A 49 9.97 3.73 -5.29
CA SER A 49 10.65 2.66 -6.02
C SER A 49 10.86 1.36 -5.21
N ILE A 50 10.23 1.25 -4.03
CA ILE A 50 10.38 0.13 -3.09
C ILE A 50 9.26 -0.90 -3.20
N TYR A 51 8.20 -0.62 -3.98
CA TYR A 51 7.09 -1.53 -4.27
C TYR A 51 6.46 -1.25 -5.63
N GLU A 52 5.78 -2.24 -6.18
CA GLU A 52 4.84 -2.08 -7.29
C GLU A 52 3.49 -1.61 -6.75
N LEU A 53 2.88 -0.58 -7.33
CA LEU A 53 1.53 -0.13 -6.96
C LEU A 53 0.51 -0.58 -8.02
N LYS A 54 -0.48 -1.36 -7.59
CA LYS A 54 -1.63 -1.76 -8.41
C LYS A 54 -2.89 -1.07 -7.91
N MET A 55 -3.57 -0.35 -8.80
CA MET A 55 -4.83 0.29 -8.49
C MET A 55 -6.01 -0.54 -8.98
N TYR A 56 -7.07 -0.64 -8.18
CA TYR A 56 -8.33 -1.26 -8.60
C TYR A 56 -9.44 -0.20 -8.69
N PRO A 57 -10.38 -0.36 -9.64
CA PRO A 57 -11.51 0.55 -9.77
C PRO A 57 -12.42 0.43 -8.55
N VAL A 58 -12.84 1.57 -8.01
CA VAL A 58 -13.84 1.64 -6.95
C VAL A 58 -14.98 2.52 -7.45
N LEU A 59 -16.20 2.00 -7.34
CA LEU A 59 -17.43 2.69 -7.75
C LEU A 59 -17.81 3.84 -6.81
N LEU A 60 -17.39 3.75 -5.55
CA LEU A 60 -17.63 4.73 -4.49
C LEU A 60 -16.42 5.67 -4.33
N ARG A 61 -16.68 6.97 -4.30
CA ARG A 61 -15.61 7.94 -3.99
C ARG A 61 -15.29 7.89 -2.50
N LYS A 62 -14.06 8.28 -2.14
CA LYS A 62 -13.61 8.36 -0.74
C LYS A 62 -14.61 9.09 0.19
N ARG A 63 -15.23 10.18 -0.29
CA ARG A 63 -16.25 10.94 0.45
C ARG A 63 -17.52 10.14 0.74
N GLU A 64 -17.91 9.24 -0.16
CA GLU A 64 -19.10 8.39 0.00
C GLU A 64 -18.80 7.26 0.98
N LEU A 65 -17.59 6.69 0.91
CA LEU A 65 -17.13 5.69 1.88
C LEU A 65 -17.10 6.27 3.31
N GLN A 66 -16.61 7.50 3.49
CA GLN A 66 -16.57 8.18 4.79
C GLN A 66 -17.95 8.48 5.40
N GLN A 67 -19.03 8.44 4.61
CA GLN A 67 -20.40 8.64 5.11
C GLN A 67 -21.08 7.33 5.56
N LEU A 68 -20.46 6.18 5.27
CA LEU A 68 -21.00 4.85 5.58
C LEU A 68 -20.36 4.21 6.83
N ILE A 69 -19.38 4.89 7.45
CA ILE A 69 -18.57 4.38 8.58
C ILE A 69 -18.69 5.33 9.77
#